data_AF-A0A3N5F5C1-F1
#
_entry.id   AF-A0A3N5F5C1-F1
#
_cell.length_a   1.000
_cell.length_b   1.000
_cell.length_c   1.000
_cell.angle_alpha   90.00
_cell.angle_beta   90.00
_cell.angle_gamma   90.00
#
_symmetry.space_group_name_H-M   'P 1'
#
loop_
_entity.id
_entity.type
_entity.pdbx_description
1 polymer ?
#
loop_
_entity_poly.entity_id
_entity_poly.type
_entity_poly.pdbx_seq_one_letter_code
_entity_poly.pdbx_strand_id
1 'polypeptide(L)' 'MKSLKDLGLHGSGEIAHVAGRGTGTQRLLAMGFRPGTPIRVVQVAPFGDPITVE' A
#
# COMPACT_ATOMS: atom_id res chain seq x y z
N MET A 1 -5.63 -1.25 -13.91
CA MET A 1 -5.61 -0.55 -12.61
C MET A 1 -4.37 -1.05 -11.87
N LYS A 2 -3.46 -0.16 -11.43
CA LYS A 2 -2.24 -0.57 -10.71
C LYS A 2 -2.52 -0.67 -9.21
N SER A 3 -1.94 -1.67 -8.56
CA SER A 3 -2.00 -1.94 -7.13
C SER A 3 -0.66 -1.65 -6.46
N LEU A 4 -0.63 -1.66 -5.12
CA LEU A 4 0.61 -1.47 -4.37
C LEU A 4 1.68 -2.54 -4.71
N LYS A 5 1.26 -3.76 -5.07
CA LYS A 5 2.17 -4.86 -5.45
C LYS A 5 2.86 -4.63 -6.80
N ASP A 6 2.30 -3.76 -7.63
CA ASP A 6 2.87 -3.40 -8.94
C ASP A 6 3.92 -2.29 -8.80
N LEU A 7 4.05 -1.67 -7.62
CA LEU A 7 5.16 -0.77 -7.29
C LEU A 7 6.36 -1.62 -6.88
N GLY A 8 7.44 -1.54 -7.66
CA GLY A 8 8.73 -2.14 -7.29
C GLY A 8 9.40 -1.42 -6.12
N LEU A 9 10.54 -1.94 -5.68
CA LEU A 9 11.37 -1.30 -4.65
C LEU A 9 11.68 0.16 -5.05
N HIS A 10 11.53 1.08 -4.09
CA HIS A 10 11.64 2.54 -4.29
C HIS A 10 10.57 3.17 -5.18
N GLY A 11 9.60 2.41 -5.66
CA GLY A 11 8.42 2.95 -6.33
C GLY A 11 7.60 3.82 -5.38
N SER A 12 7.08 4.93 -5.91
CA SER A 12 6.21 5.85 -5.18
C SER A 12 4.91 6.11 -5.92
N GLY A 13 3.88 6.50 -5.19
CA GLY A 13 2.60 6.91 -5.75
C GLY A 13 1.70 7.56 -4.72
N GLU A 14 0.48 7.85 -5.13
CA GLU A 14 -0.58 8.34 -4.27
C GLU A 14 -1.69 7.29 -4.21
N ILE A 15 -2.21 7.02 -3.02
CA ILE A 15 -3.32 6.09 -2.86
C ILE A 15 -4.54 6.71 -3.56
N ALA A 16 -5.06 6.05 -4.58
CA ALA A 16 -6.30 6.47 -5.24
C ALA A 16 -7.53 5.92 -4.51
N HIS A 17 -7.45 4.66 -4.03
CA HIS A 17 -8.55 3.97 -3.37
C HIS A 17 -8.04 2.77 -2.56
N VAL A 18 -8.72 2.44 -1.46
CA VAL A 18 -8.48 1.20 -0.70
C VAL A 18 -9.67 0.25 -0.89
N ALA A 19 -9.49 -0.79 -1.70
CA ALA A 19 -10.54 -1.76 -2.00
C ALA A 19 -10.52 -2.95 -1.03
N GLY A 20 -11.69 -3.42 -0.63
CA GLY A 20 -11.85 -4.57 0.25
C GLY A 20 -13.07 -4.43 1.17
N ARG A 21 -13.40 -5.49 1.90
CA ARG A 21 -14.42 -5.49 2.95
C ARG A 21 -13.84 -6.13 4.21
N GLY A 22 -14.28 -5.67 5.38
CA GLY A 22 -13.92 -6.26 6.67
C GLY A 22 -12.75 -5.57 7.40
N THR A 23 -12.19 -6.28 8.38
CA THR A 23 -11.26 -5.73 9.38
C THR A 23 -9.92 -5.29 8.80
N GLY A 24 -9.43 -5.95 7.75
CA GLY A 24 -8.18 -5.56 7.08
C GLY A 24 -8.26 -4.16 6.48
N THR A 25 -9.34 -3.86 5.75
CA THR A 25 -9.59 -2.53 5.18
C THR A 25 -9.76 -1.48 6.26
N GLN A 26 -10.51 -1.77 7.33
CA GLN A 26 -10.67 -0.86 8.47
C GLN A 26 -9.33 -0.54 9.15
N ARG A 27 -8.47 -1.55 9.31
CA ARG A 27 -7.13 -1.37 9.90
C ARG A 27 -6.23 -0.50 9.02
N LEU A 28 -6.22 -0.71 7.70
CA LEU A 28 -5.46 0.12 6.77
C LEU A 28 -5.94 1.59 6.81
N LEU A 29 -7.25 1.81 6.78
CA LEU A 29 -7.84 3.16 6.88
C LEU A 29 -7.51 3.84 8.23
N ALA A 30 -7.49 3.06 9.31
CA ALA A 30 -7.10 3.53 10.66
C ALA A 30 -5.60 3.87 10.75
N MET A 31 -4.75 3.17 9.99
CA MET A 31 -3.31 3.46 9.88
C MET A 31 -3.00 4.66 8.97
N GLY A 32 -3.99 5.26 8.32
CA GLY A 32 -3.81 6.45 7.47
C GLY A 32 -3.70 6.17 5.96
N PHE A 33 -3.89 4.92 5.53
CA PHE A 33 -3.96 4.57 4.12
C PHE A 33 -5.29 5.06 3.54
N ARG A 34 -5.31 6.28 3.03
CA ARG A 34 -6.52 6.95 2.54
C ARG A 34 -6.26 7.55 1.16
N PRO A 35 -7.31 7.76 0.35
CA PRO A 35 -7.16 8.48 -0.90
C PRO A 35 -6.44 9.82 -0.69
N GLY A 36 -5.43 10.14 -1.51
CA GLY A 36 -4.62 11.34 -1.33
C GLY A 36 -3.31 11.14 -0.56
N THR A 37 -3.16 10.01 0.15
CA THR A 37 -1.94 9.76 0.93
C THR A 37 -0.79 9.35 0.00
N PRO A 38 0.34 10.08 -0.03
CA PRO A 38 1.53 9.64 -0.73
C PRO A 38 2.12 8.41 -0.05
N ILE A 39 2.69 7.50 -0.82
CA ILE A 39 3.27 6.26 -0.32
C ILE A 39 4.51 5.88 -1.13
N ARG A 40 5.56 5.39 -0.46
CA ARG A 40 6.76 4.84 -1.11
C ARG A 40 7.07 3.45 -0.61
N VAL A 41 7.40 2.53 -1.52
CA VAL A 41 7.86 1.20 -1.18
C VAL A 41 9.32 1.26 -0.74
N VAL A 42 9.58 0.95 0.53
CA VAL A 42 10.93 0.95 1.11
C VAL A 42 11.57 -0.42 1.12
N GLN A 43 10.77 -1.48 1.19
CA GLN A 43 11.25 -2.85 1.18
C GLN A 43 10.19 -3.80 0.61
N VAL A 44 10.65 -4.80 -0.13
CA VAL A 44 9.84 -5.96 -0.53
C VAL A 44 10.59 -7.20 -0.06
N ALA A 45 9.91 -8.07 0.69
CA ALA A 45 10.53 -9.33 1.12
C ALA A 45 10.91 -10.22 -0.08
N PRO A 46 11.87 -11.15 0.07
CA PRO A 46 12.36 -12.00 -1.04
C PRO A 46 11.27 -12.80 -1.76
N PHE A 47 10.18 -13.13 -1.06
CA PHE A 47 9.04 -13.87 -1.61
C PHE A 47 7.84 -12.96 -1.97
N GLY A 48 8.04 -11.64 -1.97
CA GLY A 48 7.03 -10.65 -2.37
C GLY A 48 6.12 -10.14 -1.24
N ASP A 49 6.16 -10.73 -0.06
CA ASP A 49 5.39 -10.31 1.12
C ASP A 49 6.18 -10.53 2.42
N PRO A 50 6.17 -9.59 3.38
CA PRO A 50 5.46 -8.30 3.36
C PRO A 50 6.13 -7.23 2.48
N ILE A 51 5.33 -6.23 2.11
CA ILE A 51 5.78 -4.96 1.52
C ILE A 51 5.79 -3.91 2.62
N THR A 52 6.93 -3.26 2.82
CA THR A 52 7.07 -2.15 3.77
C THR A 52 6.99 -0.82 3.02
N VAL A 53 6.27 0.14 3.61
CA VAL A 53 5.97 1.44 3.01
C VAL A 53 6.20 2.57 4.02
N GLU A 54 6.51 3.76 3.50
CA GLU A 54 6.55 5.03 4.23
C GLU A 54 5.62 6.07 3.59
#